data_AF-A0A655NZK8-F1
#
_entry.id   AF-A0A655NZK8-F1
#
_cell.length_a   1.000
_cell.length_b   1.000
_cell.length_c   1.000
_cell.angle_alpha   90.00
_cell.angle_beta   90.00
_cell.angle_gamma   90.00
#
_symmetry.space_group_name_H-M   'P 1'
#
loop_
_entity.id
_entity.type
_entity.pdbx_description
1 polymer ?
#
loop_
_entity_poly.entity_id
_entity_poly.type
_entity_poly.pdbx_seq_one_letter_code
_entity_poly.pdbx_strand_id
1 'polypeptide(L)'
;MTTAYNINKRLKGKVDFTMAFALSDVKAQIEGLIFSGFATECGWKRLPDILRYMRAIERRMEKLPVDPNKDRLHMLKIESVANKYKELLNKIPKGMAIPDNVREIRWMLEELRVSYFAQQLGTPYPVSDKRIINAIEAC
;
A
#
# COMPACT_ATOMS: atom_id res chain seq x y z
N MET A 1 -6.16 -7.43 21.36
CA MET A 1 -7.59 -7.49 20.93
C MET A 1 -8.32 -6.15 21.03
N THR A 2 -7.85 -5.19 21.84
CA THR A 2 -8.53 -3.90 22.08
C THR A 2 -8.41 -2.91 20.91
N THR A 3 -7.36 -3.02 20.09
CA THR A 3 -7.09 -2.09 18.98
C THR A 3 -8.10 -2.23 17.83
N ALA A 4 -8.43 -3.45 17.42
CA ALA A 4 -9.41 -3.72 16.36
C ALA A 4 -10.82 -3.25 16.74
N TYR A 5 -11.19 -3.40 18.02
CA TYR A 5 -12.46 -2.89 18.53
C TYR A 5 -12.55 -1.35 18.48
N ASN A 6 -11.47 -0.67 18.86
CA ASN A 6 -11.40 0.79 18.83
C ASN A 6 -11.44 1.37 17.42
N ILE A 7 -10.86 0.66 16.44
CA ILE A 7 -10.95 1.03 15.03
C ILE A 7 -12.40 0.94 14.56
N ASN A 8 -13.09 -0.17 14.83
CA ASN A 8 -14.48 -0.37 14.42
C ASN A 8 -15.45 0.65 15.03
N LYS A 9 -15.21 1.12 16.26
CA LYS A 9 -16.04 2.15 16.90
C LYS A 9 -15.92 3.52 16.23
N ARG A 10 -14.75 3.87 15.69
CA ARG A 10 -14.52 5.14 14.98
C ARG A 10 -15.19 5.20 13.60
N LEU A 11 -15.67 4.06 13.07
CA LEU A 11 -16.32 3.96 11.76
C LEU A 11 -17.79 4.43 11.74
N LYS A 12 -18.45 4.69 12.88
CA LYS A 12 -19.91 4.91 13.00
C LYS A 12 -20.37 6.38 13.15
N GLY A 13 -19.71 7.34 12.51
CA GLY A 13 -20.18 8.74 12.41
C GLY A 13 -20.36 9.15 10.94
N LYS A 14 -21.22 10.15 10.65
CA LYS A 14 -21.55 10.68 9.29
C LYS A 14 -20.41 10.40 8.30
N VAL A 15 -20.63 9.41 7.44
CA VAL A 15 -19.57 8.86 6.60
C VAL A 15 -19.27 9.86 5.50
N ASP A 16 -18.29 10.73 5.75
CA ASP A 16 -17.58 11.43 4.70
C ASP A 16 -17.04 10.35 3.74
N PHE A 17 -17.55 10.32 2.52
CA PHE A 17 -17.17 9.34 1.50
C PHE A 17 -15.65 9.26 1.35
N THR A 18 -14.95 10.37 1.53
CA THR A 18 -13.48 10.46 1.52
C THR A 18 -12.86 9.53 2.58
N MET A 19 -13.42 9.54 3.78
CA MET A 19 -12.96 8.71 4.90
C MET A 19 -13.30 7.23 4.66
N ALA A 20 -14.47 6.92 4.10
CA ALA A 20 -14.81 5.55 3.72
C ALA A 20 -13.84 4.96 2.68
N PHE A 21 -13.48 5.73 1.64
CA PHE A 21 -12.52 5.27 0.63
C PHE A 21 -11.14 5.02 1.24
N ALA A 22 -10.65 5.94 2.09
CA ALA A 22 -9.36 5.78 2.75
C ALA A 22 -9.33 4.54 3.66
N LEU A 23 -10.40 4.30 4.42
CA LEU A 23 -10.50 3.13 5.30
C LEU A 23 -10.60 1.81 4.54
N SER A 24 -11.32 1.81 3.41
CA SER A 24 -11.39 0.65 2.50
C SER A 24 -10.01 0.32 1.92
N ASP A 25 -9.28 1.34 1.45
CA ASP A 25 -7.92 1.16 0.93
C ASP A 25 -6.94 0.67 2.00
N VAL A 26 -7.00 1.24 3.22
CA VAL A 26 -6.17 0.77 4.35
C VAL A 26 -6.45 -0.70 4.66
N LYS A 27 -7.73 -1.10 4.67
CA LYS A 27 -8.11 -2.50 4.89
C LYS A 27 -7.52 -3.41 3.82
N ALA A 28 -7.66 -3.04 2.54
CA ALA A 28 -7.10 -3.80 1.42
C ALA A 28 -5.56 -3.87 1.49
N GLN A 29 -4.89 -2.79 1.89
CA GLN A 29 -3.43 -2.77 2.07
C GLN A 29 -3.00 -3.75 3.17
N ILE A 30 -3.67 -3.76 4.32
CA ILE A 30 -3.36 -4.68 5.43
C ILE A 30 -3.56 -6.13 5.00
N GLU A 31 -4.69 -6.45 4.34
CA GLU A 31 -4.97 -7.81 3.84
C GLU A 31 -3.94 -8.28 2.81
N GLY A 32 -3.39 -7.36 2.02
CA GLY A 32 -2.31 -7.66 1.07
C GLY A 32 -0.90 -7.76 1.69
N LEU A 33 -0.71 -7.31 2.94
CA LEU A 33 0.57 -7.38 3.66
C LEU A 33 0.62 -8.53 4.66
N ILE A 34 -0.52 -8.83 5.29
CA ILE A 34 -0.66 -9.83 6.35
C ILE A 34 -1.79 -10.78 5.96
N PHE A 35 -1.41 -11.93 5.42
CA PHE A 35 -2.30 -13.03 5.07
C PHE A 35 -1.72 -14.36 5.58
N SER A 36 -2.54 -15.41 5.65
CA SER A 36 -2.06 -16.74 6.07
C SER A 36 -0.94 -17.22 5.14
N GLY A 37 0.28 -17.39 5.66
CA GLY A 37 1.45 -17.80 4.87
C GLY A 37 2.39 -16.66 4.44
N PHE A 38 2.07 -15.39 4.74
CA PHE A 38 2.85 -14.24 4.26
C PHE A 38 4.34 -14.28 4.64
N ALA A 39 4.68 -14.76 5.84
CA ALA A 39 6.08 -14.84 6.29
C ALA A 39 6.92 -15.81 5.44
N THR A 40 6.29 -16.86 4.92
CA THR A 40 6.92 -17.85 4.04
C THR A 40 6.96 -17.35 2.61
N GLU A 41 5.86 -16.76 2.12
CA GLU A 41 5.75 -16.29 0.72
C GLU A 41 6.53 -15.01 0.43
N CYS A 42 6.49 -14.01 1.33
CA CYS A 42 7.24 -12.77 1.17
C CYS A 42 8.74 -12.93 1.48
N GLY A 43 9.09 -14.01 2.17
CA GLY A 43 10.42 -14.28 2.68
C GLY A 43 10.74 -13.48 3.95
N TRP A 44 11.44 -14.13 4.89
CA TRP A 44 11.79 -13.56 6.20
C TRP A 44 12.52 -12.21 6.13
N LYS A 45 13.28 -11.97 5.05
CA LYS A 45 14.02 -10.72 4.80
C LYS A 45 13.10 -9.49 4.69
N ARG A 46 11.83 -9.68 4.32
CA ARG A 46 10.84 -8.60 4.16
C ARG A 46 10.04 -8.32 5.43
N LEU A 47 10.17 -9.13 6.48
CA LEU A 47 9.43 -8.90 7.73
C LEU A 47 9.70 -7.52 8.36
N PRO A 48 10.93 -6.99 8.39
CA PRO A 48 11.18 -5.63 8.87
C PRO A 48 10.50 -4.56 8.01
N ASP A 49 10.45 -4.76 6.68
CA ASP A 49 9.76 -3.85 5.76
C ASP A 49 8.25 -3.87 6.00
N ILE A 50 7.66 -5.06 6.19
CA ILE A 50 6.23 -5.19 6.51
C ILE A 50 5.88 -4.43 7.78
N LEU A 51 6.69 -4.54 8.84
CA LEU A 51 6.49 -3.75 10.04
C LEU A 51 6.59 -2.24 9.78
N ARG A 52 7.52 -1.81 8.92
CA ARG A 52 7.65 -0.41 8.51
C ARG A 52 6.43 0.07 7.73
N TYR A 53 5.86 -0.76 6.84
CA TYR A 53 4.63 -0.45 6.12
C TYR A 53 3.43 -0.31 7.06
N MET A 54 3.30 -1.20 8.05
CA MET A 54 2.25 -1.09 9.06
C MET A 54 2.35 0.22 9.85
N ARG A 55 3.56 0.64 10.24
CA ARG A 55 3.78 1.95 10.89
C ARG A 55 3.44 3.13 9.97
N ALA A 56 3.65 3.00 8.67
CA ALA A 56 3.24 4.02 7.71
C ALA A 56 1.72 4.14 7.61
N ILE A 57 1.00 3.01 7.66
CA ILE A 57 -0.47 2.97 7.70
C ILE A 57 -0.99 3.65 8.98
N GLU A 58 -0.41 3.37 10.14
CA GLU A 58 -0.77 4.05 11.40
C GLU A 58 -0.62 5.57 11.28
N ARG A 59 0.52 6.04 10.78
CA ARG A 59 0.76 7.48 10.55
C ARG A 59 -0.19 8.11 9.55
N ARG A 60 -0.59 7.38 8.51
CA ARG A 60 -1.62 7.82 7.57
C ARG A 60 -2.95 8.01 8.30
N MET A 61 -3.38 7.03 9.09
CA MET A 61 -4.62 7.09 9.84
C MET A 61 -4.66 8.22 10.87
N GLU A 62 -3.53 8.56 11.49
CA GLU A 62 -3.42 9.71 12.39
C GLU A 62 -3.61 11.05 11.66
N LYS A 63 -3.05 11.18 10.45
CA LYS A 63 -3.12 12.41 9.64
C LYS A 63 -4.39 12.55 8.82
N LEU A 64 -5.07 11.45 8.51
CA LEU A 64 -6.26 11.43 7.66
C LEU A 64 -7.35 12.40 8.13
N PRO A 65 -7.72 12.51 9.42
CA PRO A 65 -8.72 13.47 9.88
C PRO A 65 -8.24 14.93 9.83
N VAL A 66 -6.92 15.16 9.78
CA VAL A 66 -6.32 16.51 9.76
C VAL A 66 -6.34 17.08 8.35
N ASP A 67 -6.00 16.28 7.35
CA ASP A 67 -5.97 16.70 5.94
C ASP A 67 -6.43 15.57 4.98
N PRO A 68 -7.75 15.33 4.87
CA PRO A 68 -8.30 14.31 3.99
C PRO A 68 -8.03 14.56 2.49
N ASN A 69 -7.91 15.84 2.10
CA ASN A 69 -7.67 16.22 0.71
C ASN A 69 -6.27 15.83 0.26
N LYS A 70 -5.26 16.06 1.11
CA LYS A 70 -3.89 15.61 0.83
C LYS A 70 -3.78 14.10 0.76
N ASP A 71 -4.46 13.38 1.65
CA ASP A 71 -4.55 11.91 1.58
C ASP A 71 -5.09 11.48 0.21
N ARG A 72 -6.22 12.07 -0.21
CA ARG A 72 -6.85 11.77 -1.50
C ARG A 72 -5.95 12.07 -2.69
N LEU A 73 -5.22 13.19 -2.68
CA LEU A 73 -4.26 13.53 -3.73
C LEU A 73 -3.12 12.50 -3.84
N HIS A 74 -2.61 12.01 -2.70
CA HIS A 74 -1.61 10.95 -2.69
C HIS A 74 -2.18 9.62 -3.17
N MET A 75 -3.41 9.30 -2.76
CA MET A 75 -4.10 8.08 -3.21
C MET A 75 -4.35 8.04 -4.70
N LEU A 76 -4.76 9.16 -5.32
CA LEU A 76 -4.93 9.22 -6.78
C LEU A 76 -3.64 8.87 -7.53
N LYS A 77 -2.47 9.27 -7.01
CA LYS A 77 -1.17 8.90 -7.58
C LYS A 77 -0.87 7.42 -7.40
N ILE A 78 -1.11 6.88 -6.21
CA ILE A 78 -0.92 5.45 -5.92
C ILE A 78 -1.83 4.58 -6.80
N GLU A 79 -3.10 4.94 -6.91
CA GLU A 79 -4.10 4.23 -7.73
C GLU A 79 -3.72 4.23 -9.21
N SER A 80 -3.25 5.37 -9.74
CA SER A 80 -2.79 5.46 -11.14
C SER A 80 -1.69 4.44 -11.45
N VAL A 81 -0.70 4.31 -10.58
CA VAL A 81 0.41 3.36 -10.75
C VAL A 81 -0.04 1.92 -10.47
N ALA A 82 -0.87 1.70 -9.45
CA ALA A 82 -1.41 0.39 -9.13
C ALA A 82 -2.28 -0.19 -10.27
N ASN A 83 -3.03 0.65 -10.98
CA ASN A 83 -3.80 0.25 -12.15
C ASN A 83 -2.89 -0.21 -13.30
N LYS A 84 -1.80 0.52 -13.58
CA LYS A 84 -0.78 0.09 -14.56
C LYS A 84 -0.13 -1.23 -14.18
N TYR A 85 0.18 -1.42 -12.89
CA TYR A 85 0.70 -2.69 -12.39
C TYR A 85 -0.32 -3.84 -12.57
N LYS A 86 -1.61 -3.58 -12.31
CA LYS A 86 -2.67 -4.55 -12.55
C LYS A 86 -2.81 -4.92 -14.04
N GLU A 87 -2.68 -3.95 -14.94
CA GLU A 87 -2.65 -4.19 -16.38
C GLU A 87 -1.48 -5.08 -16.79
N LEU A 88 -0.29 -4.84 -16.22
CA LEU A 88 0.89 -5.69 -16.43
C LEU A 88 0.63 -7.12 -15.94
N LEU A 89 0.06 -7.30 -14.75
CA LEU A 89 -0.30 -8.63 -14.23
C LEU A 89 -1.31 -9.36 -15.13
N ASN A 90 -2.28 -8.64 -15.70
CA ASN A 90 -3.27 -9.24 -16.60
C ASN A 90 -2.67 -9.75 -17.93
N LYS A 91 -1.47 -9.28 -18.31
CA LYS A 91 -0.74 -9.78 -19.49
C LYS A 91 -0.03 -11.10 -19.23
N ILE A 92 0.17 -11.48 -17.96
CA ILE A 92 0.80 -12.74 -17.60
C ILE A 92 -0.23 -13.88 -17.76
N PRO A 93 0.06 -14.94 -18.54
CA PRO A 93 -0.85 -16.06 -18.70
C PRO A 93 -1.23 -16.70 -17.36
N LYS A 94 -2.52 -17.05 -17.20
CA LYS A 94 -3.00 -17.74 -15.99
C LYS A 94 -2.24 -19.05 -15.80
N GLY A 95 -1.75 -19.29 -14.59
CA GLY A 95 -0.98 -20.48 -14.25
C GLY A 95 0.54 -20.36 -14.47
N MET A 96 1.02 -19.26 -15.08
CA MET A 96 2.45 -18.96 -15.05
C MET A 96 2.84 -18.26 -13.75
N ALA A 97 4.04 -18.56 -13.27
CA ALA A 97 4.65 -17.84 -12.17
C ALA A 97 4.89 -16.37 -12.56
N ILE A 98 4.59 -15.46 -11.63
CA ILE A 98 4.87 -14.04 -11.83
C ILE A 98 6.39 -13.83 -11.83
N PRO A 99 6.97 -13.21 -12.87
CA PRO A 99 8.41 -12.89 -12.91
C PRO A 99 8.86 -12.07 -11.70
N ASP A 100 10.11 -12.24 -11.27
CA ASP A 100 10.65 -11.56 -10.07
C ASP A 100 10.61 -10.03 -10.20
N ASN A 101 10.95 -9.48 -11.37
CA ASN A 101 10.86 -8.03 -11.65
C ASN A 101 9.43 -7.50 -11.48
N VAL A 102 8.42 -8.27 -11.89
CA VAL A 102 7.00 -7.92 -11.71
C VAL A 102 6.61 -8.01 -10.23
N ARG A 103 7.06 -9.05 -9.51
CA ARG A 103 6.85 -9.16 -8.05
C ARG A 103 7.49 -8.00 -7.29
N GLU A 104 8.64 -7.50 -7.71
CA GLU A 104 9.30 -6.36 -7.07
C GLU A 104 8.50 -5.06 -7.20
N ILE A 105 7.74 -4.85 -8.30
CA ILE A 105 6.87 -3.68 -8.45
C ILE A 105 5.81 -3.60 -7.35
N ARG A 106 5.30 -4.74 -6.88
CA ARG A 106 4.36 -4.79 -5.74
C ARG A 106 4.97 -4.15 -4.49
N TRP A 107 6.26 -4.37 -4.25
CA TRP A 107 6.98 -3.78 -3.12
C TRP A 107 7.28 -2.30 -3.35
N MET A 108 7.61 -1.90 -4.59
CA MET A 108 7.80 -0.49 -4.91
C MET A 108 6.51 0.33 -4.62
N LEU A 109 5.32 -0.24 -4.82
CA LEU A 109 4.06 0.40 -4.44
C LEU A 109 3.94 0.63 -2.92
N GLU A 110 4.42 -0.28 -2.08
CA GLU A 110 4.46 -0.07 -0.63
C GLU A 110 5.47 1.01 -0.24
N GLU A 111 6.62 1.03 -0.90
CA GLU A 111 7.60 2.10 -0.69
C GLU A 111 7.04 3.47 -1.09
N LEU A 112 6.26 3.55 -2.18
CA LEU A 112 5.58 4.78 -2.57
C LEU A 112 4.58 5.24 -1.50
N ARG A 113 3.85 4.30 -0.88
CA ARG A 113 2.93 4.61 0.23
C ARG A 113 3.69 5.15 1.43
N VAL A 114 4.84 4.58 1.80
CA VAL A 114 5.71 5.12 2.87
C VAL A 114 6.17 6.53 2.50
N SER A 115 6.62 6.75 1.27
CA SER A 115 7.09 8.05 0.79
C SER A 115 6.01 9.14 0.83
N TYR A 116 4.73 8.80 0.62
CA TYR A 116 3.66 9.79 0.71
C TYR A 116 3.16 10.01 2.13
N PHE A 117 2.93 8.95 2.90
CA PHE A 117 2.25 9.06 4.19
C PHE A 117 3.19 9.19 5.38
N ALA A 118 4.43 8.71 5.26
CA ALA A 118 5.33 8.52 6.39
C ALA A 118 6.82 8.72 6.04
N GLN A 119 7.17 9.81 5.36
CA GLN A 119 8.55 10.12 4.90
C GLN A 119 9.65 9.90 5.96
N GLN A 120 9.37 10.24 7.23
CA GLN A 120 10.34 10.08 8.32
C GLN A 120 10.74 8.62 8.60
N LEU A 121 9.95 7.64 8.14
CA LEU A 121 10.30 6.21 8.26
C LEU A 121 11.36 5.78 7.24
N GLY A 122 11.58 6.58 6.20
CA GLY A 122 12.53 6.29 5.13
C GLY A 122 12.09 5.16 4.20
N THR A 123 12.72 5.12 3.03
CA THR A 123 12.63 4.03 2.05
C THR A 123 14.05 3.52 1.77
N PRO A 124 14.24 2.21 1.49
CA PRO A 124 15.56 1.62 1.26
C PRO A 124 16.23 2.14 -0.02
N TYR A 125 15.44 2.68 -0.95
CA TYR A 125 15.88 3.34 -2.17
C TYR A 125 14.95 4.50 -2.50
N PRO A 126 15.36 5.48 -3.32
CA PRO A 126 14.47 6.57 -3.70
C PRO A 126 13.36 6.05 -4.62
N VAL A 127 12.12 6.36 -4.29
CA VAL A 127 10.92 5.89 -4.98
C VAL A 127 10.04 7.06 -5.41
N SER A 128 9.38 6.92 -6.56
CA SER A 128 8.35 7.85 -7.02
C SER A 128 7.39 7.11 -7.95
N ASP A 129 6.22 7.70 -8.19
CA ASP A 129 5.27 7.30 -9.22
C ASP A 129 5.95 7.09 -10.58
N LYS A 130 6.76 8.06 -11.02
CA LYS A 130 7.53 7.97 -12.27
C LYS A 130 8.51 6.79 -12.29
N ARG A 131 9.22 6.53 -11.19
CA ARG A 131 10.18 5.41 -11.12
C ARG A 131 9.48 4.06 -11.23
N ILE A 132 8.29 3.93 -10.65
CA ILE A 132 7.51 2.69 -10.73
C ILE A 132 6.94 2.50 -12.13
N ILE A 133 6.45 3.57 -12.77
CA ILE A 133 6.00 3.50 -14.17
C ILE A 133 7.12 3.02 -15.08
N ASN A 134 8.34 3.57 -14.94
CA ASN A 134 9.49 3.11 -15.72
C ASN A 134 9.83 1.63 -15.45
N ALA A 135 9.69 1.17 -14.20
CA ALA A 135 9.91 -0.24 -13.86
C ALA A 135 8.85 -1.16 -14.50
N ILE A 136 7.59 -0.71 -14.55
CA ILE A 136 6.49 -1.41 -15.24
C ILE A 136 6.77 -1.50 -16.75
N GLU A 137 7.24 -0.42 -17.37
CA GLU A 137 7.55 -0.37 -18.81
C GLU A 137 8.78 -1.20 -19.20
N ALA A 138 9.65 -1.50 -18.24
CA ALA A 138 10.82 -2.35 -18.43
C ALA A 138 10.55 -3.85 -18.22
N CYS A 139 9.33 -4.24 -17.85
CA CYS A 139 8.91 -5.65 -17.70
C CYS A 139 8.29 -6.19 -18.98
#